data_AF-A0A545B7L2-F1
#
_entry.id   AF-A0A545B7L2-F1
#
_cell.length_a   1.000
_cell.length_b   1.000
_cell.length_c   1.000
_cell.angle_alpha   90.00
_cell.angle_beta   90.00
_cell.angle_gamma   90.00
#
_symmetry.space_group_name_H-M   'P 1'
#
loop_
_entity.id
_entity.type
_entity.pdbx_description
1 polymer ?
#
loop_
_entity_poly.entity_id
_entity_poly.type
_entity_poly.pdbx_seq_one_letter_code
_entity_poly.pdbx_strand_id
1 'polypeptide(L)'
;MPERDIVSFASQSGGQVSYACAKGPTTAQTEARAQKAHSVYEEEVASYGPKFAQLLVSALKQHASDAQTLEASVNGRSDQWAQDAALKVERTYRCLPVARS
;
A
#
# COMPACT_ATOMS: atom_id res chain seq x y z
N MET A 1 8.77 -1.29 21.95
CA MET A 1 8.00 -0.60 20.89
C MET A 1 6.82 0.10 21.54
N PRO A 2 6.43 1.32 21.13
CA PRO A 2 5.18 1.89 21.62
C PRO A 2 4.04 0.92 21.31
N GLU A 3 3.09 0.77 22.24
CA GLU A 3 1.90 -0.04 21.99
C GLU A 3 1.13 0.53 20.79
N ARG A 4 0.82 -0.33 19.82
CA ARG A 4 0.05 0.02 18.62
C ARG A 4 -1.22 -0.81 18.61
N ASP A 5 -2.34 -0.17 18.28
CA ASP A 5 -3.60 -0.86 18.08
C ASP A 5 -3.68 -1.34 16.63
N ILE A 6 -4.16 -2.57 16.44
CA ILE A 6 -4.40 -3.12 15.10
C ILE A 6 -5.85 -2.83 14.72
N VAL A 7 -6.04 -2.08 13.64
CA VAL A 7 -7.36 -1.80 13.07
C VAL A 7 -7.40 -2.37 11.66
N SER A 8 -8.46 -3.10 11.32
CA SER A 8 -8.57 -3.80 10.04
C SER A 8 -9.77 -3.32 9.24
N PHE A 9 -9.59 -3.20 7.93
CA PHE A 9 -10.61 -2.77 6.98
C PHE A 9 -10.66 -3.71 5.79
N ALA A 10 -11.85 -3.90 5.21
CA ALA A 10 -11.98 -4.61 3.94
C ALA A 10 -11.39 -3.75 2.81
N SER A 11 -10.59 -4.34 1.94
CA SER A 11 -10.02 -3.67 0.77
C SER A 11 -11.00 -3.66 -0.39
N GLN A 12 -11.00 -2.60 -1.19
CA GLN A 12 -11.79 -2.51 -2.42
C GLN A 12 -11.25 -3.43 -3.52
N SER A 13 -9.94 -3.71 -3.47
CA SER A 13 -9.27 -4.67 -4.36
C SER A 13 -9.42 -6.13 -3.90
N GLY A 14 -10.18 -6.37 -2.83
CA GLY A 14 -10.41 -7.68 -2.24
C GLY A 14 -9.49 -7.98 -1.05
N GLY A 15 -9.99 -8.82 -0.13
CA GLY A 15 -9.27 -9.16 1.09
C GLY A 15 -9.38 -8.11 2.20
N GLN A 16 -8.43 -8.13 3.13
CA GLN A 16 -8.39 -7.25 4.30
C GLN A 16 -7.02 -6.57 4.41
N VAL A 17 -7.02 -5.27 4.71
CA VAL A 17 -5.82 -4.52 5.05
C VAL A 17 -5.88 -4.16 6.53
N SER A 18 -4.80 -4.45 7.25
CA SER A 18 -4.68 -4.11 8.67
C SER A 18 -3.67 -2.98 8.85
N TYR A 19 -3.88 -2.15 9.87
CA TYR A 19 -3.03 -1.03 10.20
C TYR A 19 -2.60 -1.14 11.65
N ALA A 20 -1.29 -1.10 11.90
CA ALA A 20 -0.76 -0.87 13.23
C ALA A 20 -0.70 0.63 13.48
N CYS A 21 -1.57 1.16 14.34
CA CYS A 21 -1.67 2.60 14.61
C CYS A 21 -1.12 2.96 15.99
N ALA A 22 -0.39 4.07 16.08
CA ALA A 22 -0.05 4.64 17.39
C ALA A 22 -1.33 5.01 18.15
N LYS A 23 -1.37 4.69 19.45
CA LYS A 23 -2.52 5.00 20.30
C LYS A 23 -2.78 6.51 20.35
N GLY A 24 -4.04 6.88 20.13
CA GLY A 24 -4.53 8.22 20.39
C GLY A 24 -5.04 8.38 21.82
N PRO A 25 -5.44 9.60 22.20
CA PRO A 25 -6.12 9.87 23.47
C PRO A 25 -7.37 9.01 23.74
N THR A 26 -8.04 8.55 22.67
CA THR A 26 -9.21 7.66 22.73
C THR A 26 -9.15 6.64 21.60
N THR A 27 -9.82 5.50 21.78
CA THR A 27 -9.96 4.46 20.73
C THR A 27 -10.61 5.02 19.47
N ALA A 28 -11.68 5.81 19.61
CA ALA A 28 -12.38 6.43 18.48
C ALA A 28 -11.47 7.34 17.65
N GLN A 29 -10.55 8.08 18.29
CA GLN A 29 -9.58 8.89 17.55
C GLN A 29 -8.53 8.04 16.82
N THR A 30 -8.13 6.90 17.39
CA THR A 30 -7.25 5.93 16.70
C THR A 30 -7.94 5.34 15.48
N GLU A 31 -9.18 4.89 15.62
CA GLU A 31 -9.98 4.33 14.51
C GLU A 31 -10.23 5.36 13.41
N ALA A 32 -10.58 6.60 13.74
CA ALA A 32 -10.78 7.67 12.75
C ALA A 32 -9.49 7.99 11.97
N ARG A 33 -8.31 7.91 12.61
CA ARG A 33 -7.03 8.03 11.89
C ARG A 33 -6.78 6.82 11.01
N ALA A 34 -7.06 5.61 11.50
CA ALA A 34 -6.91 4.38 10.74
C ALA A 34 -7.81 4.35 9.50
N GLN A 35 -9.03 4.87 9.60
CA GLN A 35 -9.95 4.98 8.47
C GLN A 35 -9.46 5.98 7.41
N LYS A 36 -8.92 7.14 7.83
CA LYS A 36 -8.29 8.10 6.90
C LYS A 36 -7.04 7.50 6.24
N ALA A 37 -6.21 6.82 7.02
CA ALA A 37 -5.06 6.08 6.53
C ALA A 37 -5.46 5.03 5.48
N HIS A 38 -6.57 4.31 5.73
CA HIS A 38 -7.10 3.32 4.82
C HIS A 38 -7.57 3.92 3.50
N SER A 39 -8.38 4.99 3.52
CA SER A 39 -8.83 5.68 2.30
C SER A 39 -7.66 6.13 1.43
N VAL A 40 -6.66 6.78 2.04
CA VAL A 40 -5.48 7.26 1.29
C VAL A 40 -4.65 6.10 0.75
N TYR A 41 -4.50 5.02 1.51
CA TYR A 41 -3.79 3.83 1.05
C TYR A 41 -4.48 3.19 -0.15
N GLU A 42 -5.81 3.01 -0.11
CA GLU A 42 -6.58 2.45 -1.22
C GLU A 42 -6.52 3.36 -2.47
N GLU A 43 -6.57 4.68 -2.31
CA GLU A 43 -6.41 5.63 -3.42
C GLU A 43 -5.02 5.52 -4.07
N GLU A 44 -3.96 5.41 -3.28
CA GLU A 44 -2.59 5.21 -3.80
C GLU A 44 -2.51 3.88 -4.56
N VAL A 45 -3.00 2.78 -3.97
CA VAL A 45 -3.00 1.45 -4.60
C VAL A 45 -3.83 1.44 -5.89
N ALA A 46 -5.00 2.06 -5.89
CA ALA A 46 -5.84 2.19 -7.09
C ALA A 46 -5.12 2.96 -8.21
N SER A 47 -4.29 3.95 -7.85
CA SER A 47 -3.45 4.69 -8.82
C SER A 47 -2.40 3.82 -9.50
N TYR A 48 -2.10 2.63 -8.96
CA TYR A 48 -1.05 1.75 -9.49
C TYR A 48 -1.49 0.99 -10.73
N GLY A 49 -2.78 0.67 -10.89
CA GLY A 49 -3.28 -0.05 -12.07
C GLY A 49 -2.85 0.63 -13.39
N PRO A 50 -3.12 1.93 -13.59
CA PRO A 50 -2.65 2.66 -14.76
C PRO A 50 -1.13 2.74 -14.90
N LYS A 51 -0.39 2.93 -13.79
CA LYS A 51 1.09 2.99 -13.79
C LYS A 51 1.71 1.64 -14.17
N PHE A 52 1.14 0.55 -13.67
CA PHE A 52 1.53 -0.82 -14.00
C PHE A 52 1.31 -1.10 -15.48
N ALA A 53 0.13 -0.76 -16.02
CA ALA A 53 -0.15 -0.94 -17.44
C ALA A 53 0.83 -0.16 -18.33
N GLN A 54 1.14 1.09 -17.97
CA GLN A 54 2.14 1.90 -18.68
C GLN A 54 3.56 1.31 -18.60
N LEU A 55 3.97 0.83 -17.42
CA LEU A 55 5.25 0.15 -17.25
C LEU A 55 5.33 -1.11 -18.09
N LEU A 56 4.29 -1.95 -18.05
CA LEU A 56 4.24 -3.20 -18.80
C LEU A 56 4.35 -2.93 -20.30
N VAL A 57 3.59 -1.98 -20.84
CA VAL A 57 3.67 -1.57 -22.25
C VAL A 57 5.06 -1.02 -22.60
N SER A 58 5.67 -0.23 -21.72
CA SER A 58 7.00 0.34 -21.94
C SER A 58 8.09 -0.73 -21.91
N ALA A 59 8.02 -1.65 -20.95
CA ALA A 59 8.93 -2.78 -20.84
C ALA A 59 8.79 -3.72 -22.03
N LEU A 60 7.57 -4.00 -22.50
CA LEU A 60 7.34 -4.84 -23.68
C LEU A 60 7.93 -4.23 -24.95
N LYS A 61 7.93 -2.89 -25.07
CA LYS A 61 8.58 -2.18 -26.18
C LYS A 61 10.11 -2.24 -26.12
N GLN A 62 10.70 -2.31 -24.92
CA GLN A 62 12.15 -2.27 -24.71
C GLN A 62 12.80 -3.67 -24.64
N HIS A 63 12.08 -4.66 -24.13
CA HIS A 63 12.56 -6.00 -23.81
C HIS A 63 11.62 -7.08 -24.34
N ALA A 64 11.12 -6.91 -25.57
CA ALA A 64 10.12 -7.78 -26.19
C ALA A 64 10.45 -9.28 -26.18
N SER A 65 11.73 -9.66 -25.97
CA SER A 65 12.23 -11.03 -26.01
C SER A 65 12.73 -11.60 -24.67
N ASP A 66 12.67 -10.85 -23.55
CA ASP A 66 13.15 -11.32 -22.24
C ASP A 66 12.08 -11.11 -21.14
N ALA A 67 11.20 -12.10 -21.01
CA ALA A 67 10.08 -12.08 -20.08
C ALA A 67 10.51 -12.08 -18.60
N GLN A 68 11.65 -12.69 -18.26
CA GLN A 68 12.14 -12.74 -16.87
C GLN A 68 12.61 -11.37 -16.39
N THR A 69 13.36 -10.65 -17.23
CA THR A 69 13.79 -9.27 -16.92
C THR A 69 12.59 -8.33 -16.83
N LEU A 70 11.57 -8.56 -17.66
CA LEU A 70 10.33 -7.79 -17.67
C LEU A 70 9.54 -7.97 -16.36
N GLU A 71 9.34 -9.22 -15.93
CA GLU A 71 8.62 -9.55 -14.69
C GLU A 71 9.36 -8.99 -13.47
N ALA A 72 10.68 -9.18 -13.38
CA ALA A 72 11.49 -8.66 -12.28
C ALA A 72 11.41 -7.13 -12.17
N SER A 73 11.47 -6.42 -13.30
CA SER A 73 11.39 -4.95 -13.32
C SER A 73 10.01 -4.45 -12.91
N VAL A 74 8.94 -5.12 -13.31
CA VAL A 74 7.56 -4.71 -13.00
C VAL A 74 7.23 -5.02 -11.54
N ASN A 75 7.58 -6.21 -11.06
CA ASN A 75 7.37 -6.61 -9.66
C ASN A 75 8.17 -5.72 -8.70
N GLY A 76 9.46 -5.48 -8.98
CA GLY A 76 10.29 -4.61 -8.12
C GLY A 76 9.77 -3.18 -8.02
N ARG A 77 9.20 -2.62 -9.11
CA ARG A 77 8.56 -1.29 -9.06
C ARG A 77 7.24 -1.30 -8.30
N SER A 78 6.48 -2.38 -8.41
CA SER A 78 5.23 -2.56 -7.65
C SER A 78 5.48 -2.57 -6.14
N ASP A 79 6.52 -3.30 -5.69
CA ASP A 79 6.91 -3.35 -4.28
C ASP A 79 7.36 -1.98 -3.76
N GLN A 80 8.15 -1.25 -4.55
CA GLN A 80 8.58 0.11 -4.22
C GLN A 80 7.38 1.03 -3.99
N TRP A 81 6.36 0.96 -4.86
CA TRP A 81 5.16 1.77 -4.70
C TRP A 81 4.35 1.40 -3.46
N ALA A 82 4.18 0.10 -3.18
CA ALA A 82 3.51 -0.33 -1.96
C ALA A 82 4.23 0.20 -0.69
N GLN A 83 5.56 0.17 -0.69
CA GLN A 83 6.37 0.75 0.40
C GLN A 83 6.21 2.26 0.50
N ASP A 84 6.22 2.99 -0.63
CA ASP A 84 6.07 4.45 -0.65
C ASP A 84 4.69 4.87 -0.09
N ALA A 85 3.63 4.17 -0.46
CA ALA A 85 2.30 4.37 0.11
C ALA A 85 2.28 4.07 1.60
N ALA A 86 2.85 2.95 2.04
CA ALA A 86 2.94 2.60 3.46
C ALA A 86 3.68 3.67 4.28
N LEU A 87 4.81 4.18 3.77
CA LEU A 87 5.58 5.23 4.42
C LEU A 87 4.86 6.59 4.38
N LYS A 88 4.11 6.90 3.33
CA LYS A 88 3.27 8.11 3.26
C LYS A 88 2.19 8.08 4.35
N VAL A 89 1.51 6.93 4.48
CA VAL A 89 0.44 6.73 5.46
C VAL A 89 1.00 6.74 6.89
N GLU A 90 2.12 6.06 7.16
CA GLU A 90 2.76 6.06 8.49
C GLU A 90 3.21 7.47 8.91
N ARG A 91 3.84 8.22 7.99
CA ARG A 91 4.29 9.59 8.29
C ARG A 91 3.13 10.54 8.59
N THR A 92 2.01 10.39 7.88
CA THR A 92 0.88 11.32 7.98
C THR A 92 -0.08 10.97 9.11
N TYR A 93 -0.38 9.67 9.28
CA TYR A 93 -1.44 9.19 10.18
C TYR A 93 -0.91 8.40 11.37
N ARG A 94 0.39 8.11 11.43
CA ARG A 94 1.01 7.21 12.41
C ARG A 94 0.33 5.84 12.42
N CYS A 95 -0.07 5.38 11.24
CA CYS A 95 -0.66 4.08 10.99
C CYS A 95 0.14 3.38 9.89
N LEU A 96 0.73 2.24 10.20
CA LEU A 96 1.52 1.46 9.25
C LEU A 96 0.64 0.33 8.71
N PRO A 97 0.43 0.23 7.39
CA PRO A 97 -0.21 -0.93 6.80
C PRO A 97 0.64 -2.18 7.09
N VAL A 98 0.00 -3.25 7.54
CA VAL A 98 0.64 -4.53 7.84
C VAL A 98 -0.08 -5.64 7.10
N ALA A 99 0.68 -6.47 6.39
CA ALA A 99 0.18 -7.73 5.87
C ALA A 99 0.04 -8.72 7.04
N ARG A 100 -1.13 -9.33 7.19
CA ARG A 100 -1.25 -10.54 8.02
C ARG A 100 -0.92 -11.72 7.12
N SER A 101 0.25 -12.30 7.33
CA SER A 101 0.65 -13.61 6.80
C SER A 101 -0.19 -14.73 7.41
#